data_AF-A0A816S420-F1
#
_entry.id   AF-A0A816S420-F1
#
_cell.length_a   1.000
_cell.length_b   1.000
_cell.length_c   1.000
_cell.angle_alpha   90.00
_cell.angle_beta   90.00
_cell.angle_gamma   90.00
#
_symmetry.space_group_name_H-M   'P 1'
#
loop_
_entity.id
_entity.type
_entity.pdbx_description
1 polymer ?
#
loop_
_entity_poly.entity_id
_entity_poly.type
_entity_poly.pdbx_seq_one_letter_code
_entity_poly.pdbx_strand_id
1 'polypeptide(L)'
;MGKTVNVSGFPPEVNAMEVRQLFESITGSGTIHAIRLKKTQHGEKFYALFQFAQETHANKLLTQSTEVNTPYRLNFHEWKYEIDSKDKASMEHYIDGLLMHFGFLATPEKFKYLYSAGCSFGSGNQNLHFSAHLSEDYRMELPYENIGQISWHLSQEKDSKLLLIQLKGGPKIYEKQNQHVDPEYEKLNFCRGGFDNEWIRTTDFPSSSLIGQSSAIVFKFPRELKFIGPEWVSSSHKS
;
A
#
# COMPACT_ATOMS: atom_id res chain seq x y z
N MET A 1 20.57 -0.79 8.60
CA MET A 1 19.78 0.06 9.52
C MET A 1 18.30 -0.26 9.29
N GLY A 2 17.44 0.00 10.27
CA GLY A 2 16.01 -0.28 10.17
C GLY A 2 15.27 0.73 9.29
N LYS A 3 14.08 0.36 8.80
CA LYS A 3 13.15 1.29 8.12
C LYS A 3 12.34 2.15 9.10
N THR A 4 12.58 2.00 10.40
CA THR A 4 11.78 2.65 11.45
C THR A 4 12.65 3.56 12.31
N VAL A 5 12.13 4.75 12.61
CA VAL A 5 12.75 5.75 13.48
C VAL A 5 11.80 6.07 14.62
N ASN A 6 12.29 6.07 15.85
CA ASN A 6 11.59 6.59 17.02
C ASN A 6 12.04 8.03 17.25
N VAL A 7 11.09 8.96 17.26
CA VAL A 7 11.34 10.35 17.62
C VAL A 7 10.57 10.69 18.89
N SER A 8 11.25 11.18 19.91
CA SER A 8 10.64 11.58 21.18
C SER A 8 10.79 13.07 21.43
N GLY A 9 9.88 13.64 22.23
CA GLY A 9 9.92 15.05 22.61
C GLY A 9 8.77 15.89 22.07
N PHE A 10 7.77 15.26 21.44
CA PHE A 10 6.59 15.97 20.95
C PHE A 10 5.69 16.45 22.09
N PRO A 11 5.10 17.65 21.96
CA PRO A 11 4.08 18.10 22.89
C PRO A 11 2.76 17.35 22.63
N PRO A 12 1.86 17.22 23.64
CA PRO A 12 0.64 16.42 23.54
C PRO A 12 -0.36 16.83 22.46
N GLU A 13 -0.27 18.05 21.98
CA GLU A 13 -1.23 18.65 21.07
C GLU A 13 -1.03 18.16 19.63
N VAL A 14 0.17 17.68 19.28
CA VAL A 14 0.51 17.32 17.90
C VAL A 14 -0.32 16.15 17.39
N ASN A 15 -0.60 16.16 16.10
CA ASN A 15 -1.24 15.04 15.41
C ASN A 15 -0.30 14.40 14.37
N ALA A 16 -0.67 13.20 13.91
CA ALA A 16 0.15 12.42 12.98
C ALA A 16 0.37 13.15 11.65
N MET A 17 -0.59 13.96 11.19
CA MET A 17 -0.49 14.72 9.94
C MET A 17 0.49 15.89 10.04
N GLU A 18 0.48 16.63 11.14
CA GLU A 18 1.44 17.71 11.40
C GLU A 18 2.87 17.17 11.42
N VAL A 19 3.08 16.05 12.13
CA VAL A 19 4.40 15.45 12.23
C VAL A 19 4.83 14.78 10.91
N ARG A 20 3.88 14.24 10.13
CA ARG A 20 4.14 13.77 8.77
C ARG A 20 4.67 14.90 7.89
N GLN A 21 3.97 16.02 7.83
CA GLN A 21 4.34 17.17 7.00
C GLN A 21 5.73 17.69 7.37
N LEU A 22 6.01 17.79 8.68
CA LEU A 22 7.31 18.22 9.20
C LEU A 22 8.47 17.34 8.70
N PHE A 23 8.30 16.02 8.67
CA PHE A 23 9.40 15.13 8.29
C PHE A 23 9.44 14.78 6.81
N GLU A 24 8.30 14.82 6.11
CA GLU A 24 8.28 14.73 4.64
C GLU A 24 8.91 15.97 3.98
N SER A 25 8.93 17.14 4.63
CA SER A 25 9.69 18.29 4.10
C SER A 25 11.21 18.05 4.06
N ILE A 26 11.71 17.11 4.87
CA ILE A 26 13.13 16.73 4.95
C ILE A 26 13.39 15.51 4.07
N THR A 27 12.57 14.47 4.28
CA THR A 27 12.77 13.16 3.65
C THR A 27 12.26 13.10 2.22
N GLY A 28 11.28 13.94 1.87
CA GLY A 28 10.58 13.98 0.59
C GLY A 28 9.09 13.65 0.76
N SER A 29 8.24 14.25 -0.06
CA SER A 29 6.78 14.00 -0.04
C SER A 29 6.46 12.51 -0.27
N GLY A 30 5.59 11.95 0.56
CA GLY A 30 5.13 10.56 0.45
C GLY A 30 6.19 9.50 0.76
N THR A 31 7.25 9.84 1.50
CA THR A 31 8.30 8.87 1.91
C THR A 31 7.96 8.12 3.20
N ILE A 32 7.09 8.70 4.03
CA ILE A 32 6.60 8.09 5.27
C ILE A 32 5.45 7.14 4.93
N HIS A 33 5.57 5.89 5.37
CA HIS A 33 4.56 4.86 5.15
C HIS A 33 3.58 4.78 6.31
N ALA A 34 4.07 4.83 7.56
CA ALA A 34 3.22 4.79 8.75
C ALA A 34 3.78 5.65 9.89
N ILE A 35 2.89 6.19 10.71
CA ILE A 35 3.16 6.96 11.92
C ILE A 35 2.29 6.42 13.05
N ARG A 36 2.89 6.25 14.23
CA ARG A 36 2.15 5.95 15.47
C ARG A 36 2.66 6.84 16.60
N LEU A 37 1.84 7.80 17.00
CA LEU A 37 2.05 8.66 18.16
C LEU A 37 1.60 7.94 19.44
N LYS A 38 2.44 8.00 20.48
CA LYS A 38 2.18 7.38 21.77
C LYS A 38 2.59 8.31 22.90
N LYS A 39 1.79 8.32 23.96
CA LYS A 39 2.13 8.96 25.24
C LYS A 39 3.34 8.23 25.84
N THR A 40 4.30 9.00 26.36
CA THR A 40 5.36 8.46 27.22
C THR A 40 4.76 7.98 28.55
N GLN A 41 5.49 7.16 29.32
CA GLN A 41 5.00 6.58 30.58
C GLN A 41 4.52 7.63 31.59
N HIS A 42 5.08 8.85 31.55
CA HIS A 42 4.70 9.95 32.42
C HIS A 42 3.64 10.89 31.81
N GLY A 43 3.18 10.64 30.58
CA GLY A 43 2.10 11.38 29.91
C GLY A 43 2.44 12.80 29.46
N GLU A 44 3.55 13.39 29.93
CA GLU A 44 3.94 14.78 29.66
C GLU A 44 4.38 15.03 28.21
N LYS A 45 4.88 13.99 27.54
CA LYS A 45 5.41 14.09 26.17
C LYS A 45 4.98 12.89 25.34
N PHE A 46 4.97 13.09 24.03
CA PHE A 46 4.72 12.04 23.06
C PHE A 46 6.02 11.60 22.40
N TYR A 47 6.03 10.35 21.97
CA TYR A 47 6.97 9.85 20.98
C TYR A 47 6.20 9.33 19.77
N ALA A 48 6.83 9.41 18.62
CA ALA A 48 6.29 8.95 17.35
C ALA A 48 7.21 7.88 16.78
N LEU A 49 6.62 6.79 16.33
CA LEU A 49 7.30 5.82 15.48
C LEU A 49 7.01 6.20 14.03
N PHE A 50 8.04 6.35 13.21
CA PHE A 50 7.96 6.55 11.76
C PHE A 50 8.46 5.32 11.07
N GLN A 51 7.64 4.72 10.21
CA GLN A 51 8.10 3.69 9.31
C GLN A 51 8.16 4.25 7.89
N PHE A 52 9.32 4.13 7.26
CA PHE A 52 9.57 4.60 5.91
C PHE A 52 9.33 3.50 4.88
N ALA A 53 9.13 3.90 3.62
CA ALA A 53 9.10 2.96 2.50
C ALA A 53 10.49 2.34 2.23
N GLN A 54 11.55 3.14 2.40
CA GLN A 54 12.93 2.77 2.13
C GLN A 54 13.83 3.15 3.31
N GLU A 55 14.88 2.34 3.55
CA GLU A 55 15.88 2.58 4.59
C GLU A 55 16.63 3.90 4.39
N THR A 56 16.85 4.30 3.13
CA THR A 56 17.49 5.56 2.76
C THR A 56 16.78 6.78 3.35
N HIS A 57 15.45 6.78 3.40
CA HIS A 57 14.66 7.87 3.98
C HIS A 57 14.73 7.88 5.51
N ALA A 58 14.73 6.70 6.14
CA ALA A 58 14.93 6.58 7.59
C ALA A 58 16.31 7.12 8.01
N ASN A 59 17.36 6.76 7.25
CA ASN A 59 18.72 7.23 7.47
C ASN A 59 18.81 8.75 7.27
N LYS A 60 18.16 9.29 6.24
CA LYS A 60 18.10 10.73 5.99
C LYS A 60 17.49 11.49 7.17
N LEU A 61 16.41 10.97 7.77
CA LEU A 61 15.81 11.60 8.95
C LEU A 61 16.76 11.55 10.17
N LEU A 62 17.46 10.42 10.39
CA LEU A 62 18.41 10.29 11.49
C LEU A 62 19.59 11.27 11.35
N THR A 63 20.14 11.41 10.14
CA THR A 63 21.33 12.24 9.88
C THR A 63 21.03 13.73 9.76
N GLN A 64 19.85 14.10 9.27
CA GLN A 64 19.43 15.51 9.10
C GLN A 64 18.54 16.00 10.25
N SER A 65 18.47 15.26 11.35
CA SER A 65 17.67 15.61 12.54
C SER A 65 18.03 16.97 13.15
N THR A 66 19.23 17.49 12.94
CA THR A 66 19.68 18.81 13.38
C THR A 66 19.10 19.98 12.58
N GLU A 67 18.48 19.73 11.43
CA GLU A 67 17.85 20.76 10.57
C GLU A 67 16.38 21.02 10.94
N VAL A 68 15.85 20.28 11.92
CA VAL A 68 14.45 20.38 12.35
C VAL A 68 14.27 21.60 13.26
N ASN A 69 13.75 22.69 12.69
CA ASN A 69 13.44 23.91 13.45
C ASN A 69 12.10 23.77 14.18
N THR A 70 12.11 23.19 15.38
CA THR A 70 10.94 23.10 16.26
C THR A 70 11.15 23.88 17.57
N PRO A 71 10.09 24.45 18.17
CA PRO A 71 10.20 25.16 19.46
C PRO A 71 10.49 24.21 20.64
N TYR A 72 10.44 22.91 20.40
CA TYR A 72 10.75 21.85 21.35
C TYR A 72 11.89 20.98 20.81
N ARG A 73 12.63 20.35 21.72
CA ARG A 73 13.75 19.46 21.37
C ARG A 73 13.23 18.07 21.04
N LEU A 74 13.60 17.59 19.85
CA LEU A 74 13.34 16.24 19.39
C LEU A 74 14.57 15.36 19.51
N ASN A 75 14.39 14.10 19.90
CA ASN A 75 15.45 13.11 19.98
C ASN A 75 15.13 11.93 19.05
N PHE A 76 16.06 11.61 18.15
CA PHE A 76 15.87 10.63 17.09
C PHE A 76 16.69 9.39 17.42
N HIS A 77 16.05 8.23 17.36
CA HIS A 77 16.67 6.94 17.63
C HIS A 77 16.26 5.95 16.56
N GLU A 78 17.21 5.12 16.12
CA GLU A 78 16.89 3.96 15.30
C GLU A 78 15.94 3.04 16.07
N TRP A 79 14.90 2.57 15.40
CA TRP A 79 13.96 1.61 15.97
C TRP A 79 13.96 0.33 15.14
N LYS A 80 14.20 -0.80 15.80
CA LYS A 80 14.41 -2.08 15.10
C LYS A 80 13.12 -2.80 14.72
N TYR A 81 12.00 -2.45 15.34
CA TYR A 81 10.72 -3.08 15.06
C TYR A 81 9.95 -2.29 14.02
N GLU A 82 9.24 -2.97 13.13
CA GLU A 82 8.29 -2.32 12.26
C GLU A 82 7.07 -1.87 13.06
N ILE A 83 6.41 -0.81 12.60
CA ILE A 83 5.09 -0.50 13.14
C ILE A 83 4.21 -1.62 12.61
N ASP A 84 3.57 -2.39 13.50
CA ASP A 84 2.52 -3.35 13.13
C ASP A 84 1.40 -2.59 12.41
N SER A 85 1.61 -2.39 11.11
CA SER A 85 0.61 -2.56 10.10
C SER A 85 0.72 -4.03 9.76
N LYS A 86 -0.30 -4.82 10.13
CA LYS A 86 -0.41 -6.20 9.63
C LYS A 86 -0.35 -6.25 8.09
N ASP A 87 -0.51 -5.10 7.43
CA ASP A 87 -0.32 -4.86 6.01
C ASP A 87 1.13 -4.95 5.51
N LYS A 88 2.15 -4.58 6.30
CA LYS A 88 3.54 -4.60 5.80
C LYS A 88 4.29 -5.90 5.97
N ALA A 89 4.01 -6.65 7.03
CA ALA A 89 4.65 -7.94 7.24
C ALA A 89 4.28 -8.98 6.16
N SER A 90 3.32 -8.66 5.28
CA SER A 90 2.71 -9.58 4.33
C SER A 90 2.78 -9.15 2.86
N MET A 91 3.24 -7.94 2.52
CA MET A 91 3.27 -7.45 1.14
C MET A 91 4.70 -7.15 0.67
N GLU A 92 5.33 -8.13 0.03
CA GLU A 92 6.52 -7.95 -0.78
C GLU A 92 6.15 -7.22 -2.10
N HIS A 93 7.01 -6.31 -2.57
CA HIS A 93 6.89 -5.63 -3.88
C HIS A 93 5.63 -4.76 -4.09
N TYR A 94 5.34 -3.84 -3.16
CA TYR A 94 4.29 -2.83 -3.31
C TYR A 94 4.61 -1.78 -4.38
N ILE A 95 3.73 -1.61 -5.36
CA ILE A 95 3.80 -0.61 -6.42
C ILE A 95 2.49 0.18 -6.43
N ASP A 96 2.60 1.50 -6.39
CA ASP A 96 1.45 2.43 -6.34
C ASP A 96 1.28 3.17 -7.67
N GLY A 97 0.09 3.73 -7.89
CA GLY A 97 -0.23 4.54 -9.07
C GLY A 97 -0.33 3.74 -10.38
N LEU A 98 -0.67 2.46 -10.30
CA LEU A 98 -0.94 1.63 -11.47
C LEU A 98 -2.38 1.81 -11.96
N LEU A 99 -2.64 1.33 -13.17
CA LEU A 99 -4.00 1.23 -13.71
C LEU A 99 -4.39 -0.25 -13.78
N MET A 100 -5.55 -0.59 -13.23
CA MET A 100 -6.13 -1.93 -13.25
C MET A 100 -7.44 -1.94 -14.03
N HIS A 101 -7.67 -3.01 -14.78
CA HIS A 101 -8.89 -3.28 -15.51
C HIS A 101 -9.49 -4.61 -15.07
N PHE A 102 -10.74 -4.58 -14.63
CA PHE A 102 -11.56 -5.75 -14.36
C PHE A 102 -12.32 -6.14 -15.62
N GLY A 103 -12.37 -7.42 -15.96
CA GLY A 103 -13.10 -7.86 -17.14
C GLY A 103 -12.96 -9.35 -17.44
N PHE A 104 -12.97 -9.67 -18.73
CA PHE A 104 -12.87 -11.05 -19.21
C PHE A 104 -12.19 -11.11 -20.58
N LEU A 105 -11.64 -12.28 -20.90
CA LEU A 105 -11.16 -12.57 -22.25
C LEU A 105 -12.35 -12.97 -23.12
N ALA A 106 -12.67 -12.14 -24.12
CA ALA A 106 -13.66 -12.48 -25.15
C ALA A 106 -13.08 -13.49 -26.15
N THR A 107 -11.78 -13.41 -26.40
CA THR A 107 -10.94 -14.40 -27.08
C THR A 107 -9.58 -14.46 -26.37
N PRO A 108 -8.71 -15.45 -26.62
CA PRO A 108 -7.39 -15.52 -25.99
C PRO A 108 -6.55 -14.25 -26.16
N GLU A 109 -6.72 -13.52 -27.27
CA GLU A 109 -5.99 -12.28 -27.58
C GLU A 109 -6.79 -11.00 -27.29
N LYS A 110 -8.07 -11.10 -26.93
CA LYS A 110 -8.97 -9.94 -26.80
C LYS A 110 -9.60 -9.86 -25.42
N PHE A 111 -9.01 -9.00 -24.59
CA PHE A 111 -9.58 -8.61 -23.31
C PHE A 111 -10.65 -7.53 -23.48
N LYS A 112 -11.78 -7.68 -22.79
CA LYS A 112 -12.81 -6.65 -22.64
C LYS A 112 -12.90 -6.27 -21.17
N TYR A 113 -12.72 -4.98 -20.88
CA TYR A 113 -12.87 -4.47 -19.53
C TYR A 113 -14.34 -4.09 -19.26
N LEU A 114 -14.79 -4.39 -18.05
CA LEU A 114 -16.05 -3.98 -17.45
C LEU A 114 -15.86 -2.72 -16.60
N TYR A 115 -14.71 -2.61 -15.95
CA TYR A 115 -14.39 -1.50 -15.06
C TYR A 115 -12.89 -1.22 -15.04
N SER A 116 -12.50 0.03 -14.80
CA SER A 116 -11.09 0.45 -14.67
C SER A 116 -10.90 1.33 -13.45
N ALA A 117 -9.82 1.11 -12.70
CA ALA A 117 -9.52 1.86 -11.49
C ALA A 117 -8.01 2.13 -11.37
N GLY A 118 -7.67 3.25 -10.74
CA GLY A 118 -6.32 3.41 -10.19
C GLY A 118 -6.10 2.39 -9.09
N CYS A 119 -4.90 1.83 -8.99
CA CYS A 119 -4.62 0.77 -8.05
C CYS A 119 -3.20 0.81 -7.49
N SER A 120 -3.06 0.24 -6.31
CA SER A 120 -1.79 -0.29 -5.82
C SER A 120 -1.78 -1.82 -5.98
N PHE A 121 -0.59 -2.39 -6.14
CA PHE A 121 -0.38 -3.82 -6.34
C PHE A 121 0.82 -4.32 -5.53
N GLY A 122 0.70 -5.48 -4.92
CA GLY A 122 1.75 -6.16 -4.19
C GLY A 122 1.50 -7.66 -4.10
N SER A 123 2.44 -8.39 -3.50
CA SER A 123 2.36 -9.85 -3.37
C SER A 123 2.95 -10.31 -2.05
N GLY A 124 2.38 -11.32 -1.41
CA GLY A 124 2.98 -11.94 -0.23
C GLY A 124 1.96 -12.70 0.60
N ASN A 125 2.44 -13.47 1.57
CA ASN A 125 1.62 -14.44 2.33
C ASN A 125 0.76 -15.35 1.41
N GLN A 126 1.31 -15.78 0.27
CA GLN A 126 0.61 -16.61 -0.72
C GLN A 126 -0.63 -15.94 -1.36
N ASN A 127 -0.72 -14.62 -1.32
CA ASN A 127 -1.77 -13.84 -1.97
C ASN A 127 -1.16 -12.74 -2.85
N LEU A 128 -1.87 -12.36 -3.91
CA LEU A 128 -1.70 -11.04 -4.52
C LEU A 128 -2.60 -10.06 -3.79
N HIS A 129 -2.06 -8.89 -3.47
CA HIS A 129 -2.75 -7.82 -2.76
C HIS A 129 -2.87 -6.62 -3.66
N PHE A 130 -4.07 -6.04 -3.78
CA PHE A 130 -4.25 -4.84 -4.59
C PHE A 130 -5.39 -3.97 -4.06
N SER A 131 -5.24 -2.65 -4.15
CA SER A 131 -6.31 -1.70 -3.86
C SER A 131 -6.95 -1.21 -5.15
N ALA A 132 -8.26 -0.94 -5.13
CA ALA A 132 -8.95 -0.21 -6.20
C ALA A 132 -9.49 1.10 -5.63
N HIS A 133 -9.04 2.21 -6.22
CA HIS A 133 -9.59 3.53 -5.95
C HIS A 133 -10.86 3.72 -6.81
N LEU A 134 -12.01 3.32 -6.26
CA LEU A 134 -13.33 3.46 -6.90
C LEU A 134 -13.99 4.77 -6.41
N SER A 135 -15.33 4.78 -6.24
CA SER A 135 -16.02 5.80 -5.45
C SER A 135 -15.66 5.70 -3.96
N GLU A 136 -15.39 4.47 -3.51
CA GLU A 136 -14.88 4.11 -2.20
C GLU A 136 -13.58 3.32 -2.38
N ASP A 137 -12.67 3.39 -1.41
CA ASP A 137 -11.44 2.62 -1.46
C ASP A 137 -11.75 1.15 -1.15
N TYR A 138 -11.39 0.25 -2.06
CA TYR A 138 -11.48 -1.20 -1.85
C TYR A 138 -10.10 -1.83 -1.81
N ARG A 139 -9.95 -2.85 -0.97
CA ARG A 139 -8.79 -3.73 -0.95
C ARG A 139 -9.21 -5.13 -1.34
N MET A 140 -8.36 -5.80 -2.11
CA MET A 140 -8.58 -7.15 -2.55
C MET A 140 -7.37 -8.02 -2.25
N GLU A 141 -7.64 -9.24 -1.82
CA GLU A 141 -6.65 -10.29 -1.63
C GLU A 141 -7.02 -11.47 -2.52
N LEU A 142 -6.16 -11.81 -3.46
CA LEU A 142 -6.32 -12.94 -4.36
C LEU A 142 -5.35 -14.06 -3.96
N PRO A 143 -5.84 -15.13 -3.32
CA PRO A 143 -5.03 -16.30 -3.03
C PRO A 143 -4.44 -16.90 -4.29
N TYR A 144 -3.19 -17.37 -4.23
CA TYR A 144 -2.53 -17.99 -5.38
C TYR A 144 -3.28 -19.22 -5.91
N GLU A 145 -3.99 -19.93 -5.04
CA GLU A 145 -4.88 -21.05 -5.42
C GLU A 145 -6.08 -20.64 -6.29
N ASN A 146 -6.48 -19.36 -6.23
CA ASN A 146 -7.56 -18.77 -7.02
C ASN A 146 -7.05 -18.15 -8.32
N ILE A 147 -5.75 -18.27 -8.61
CA ILE A 147 -5.17 -17.85 -9.88
C ILE A 147 -5.25 -19.03 -10.86
N GLY A 148 -5.87 -18.81 -12.02
CA GLY A 148 -5.89 -19.77 -13.11
C GLY A 148 -4.62 -19.71 -13.93
N GLN A 149 -4.34 -18.54 -14.51
CA GLN A 149 -3.15 -18.30 -15.34
C GLN A 149 -2.68 -16.86 -15.19
N ILE A 150 -1.36 -16.65 -15.26
CA ILE A 150 -0.74 -15.33 -15.34
C ILE A 150 0.01 -15.23 -16.67
N SER A 151 -0.13 -14.12 -17.37
CA SER A 151 0.59 -13.86 -18.62
C SER A 151 0.98 -12.39 -18.76
N TRP A 152 2.15 -12.15 -19.33
CA TRP A 152 2.61 -10.81 -19.69
C TRP A 152 2.34 -10.52 -21.15
N HIS A 153 1.81 -9.33 -21.42
CA HIS A 153 1.57 -8.83 -22.77
C HIS A 153 2.24 -7.47 -22.95
N LEU A 154 2.70 -7.18 -24.16
CA LEU A 154 3.13 -5.83 -24.51
C LEU A 154 1.92 -5.03 -24.94
N SER A 155 1.76 -3.83 -24.38
CA SER A 155 0.72 -2.91 -24.84
C SER A 155 1.02 -2.43 -26.25
N GLN A 156 -0.03 -2.21 -27.06
CA GLN A 156 0.08 -1.59 -28.38
C GLN A 156 0.70 -0.18 -28.31
N GLU A 157 0.55 0.50 -27.16
CA GLU A 157 1.10 1.83 -26.89
C GLU A 157 2.62 1.84 -26.61
N LYS A 158 3.32 0.71 -26.75
CA LYS A 158 4.80 0.51 -26.65
C LYS A 158 5.53 0.93 -25.36
N ASP A 159 4.88 1.69 -24.47
CA ASP A 159 5.48 2.20 -23.23
C ASP A 159 4.96 1.51 -21.95
N SER A 160 4.14 0.47 -22.10
CA SER A 160 3.60 -0.28 -20.97
C SER A 160 3.60 -1.79 -21.18
N LYS A 161 3.76 -2.51 -20.08
CA LYS A 161 3.58 -3.96 -19.99
C LYS A 161 2.25 -4.24 -19.29
N LEU A 162 1.53 -5.22 -19.77
CA LEU A 162 0.25 -5.63 -19.22
C LEU A 162 0.44 -6.98 -18.53
N LEU A 163 0.04 -7.06 -17.26
CA LEU A 163 -0.05 -8.32 -16.52
C LEU A 163 -1.51 -8.76 -16.55
N LEU A 164 -1.80 -9.85 -17.25
CA LEU A 164 -3.12 -10.47 -17.28
C LEU A 164 -3.15 -11.63 -16.28
N ILE A 165 -4.13 -11.59 -15.38
CA ILE A 165 -4.40 -12.63 -14.39
C ILE A 165 -5.80 -13.18 -14.67
N GLN A 166 -5.88 -14.44 -15.08
CA GLN A 166 -7.14 -15.17 -15.18
C GLN A 166 -7.51 -15.75 -13.81
N LEU A 167 -8.76 -15.52 -13.40
CA LEU A 167 -9.27 -15.92 -12.11
C LEU A 167 -9.88 -17.33 -12.19
N LYS A 168 -9.48 -18.19 -11.27
CA LYS A 168 -10.14 -19.48 -10.98
C LYS A 168 -11.19 -19.31 -9.86
N GLY A 169 -10.94 -18.37 -8.95
CA GLY A 169 -11.86 -17.95 -7.91
C GLY A 169 -11.81 -16.43 -7.71
N GLY A 170 -12.85 -15.87 -7.10
CA GLY A 170 -12.89 -14.43 -6.81
C GLY A 170 -11.89 -14.02 -5.72
N PRO A 171 -11.42 -12.76 -5.74
CA PRO A 171 -10.64 -12.22 -4.63
C PRO A 171 -11.52 -12.06 -3.38
N LYS A 172 -10.90 -12.08 -2.20
CA LYS A 172 -11.53 -11.56 -0.98
C LYS A 172 -11.56 -10.04 -1.09
N ILE A 173 -12.70 -9.43 -0.77
CA ILE A 173 -12.92 -7.99 -0.92
C ILE A 173 -13.07 -7.39 0.48
N TYR A 174 -12.44 -6.23 0.67
CA TYR A 174 -12.54 -5.42 1.87
C TYR A 174 -12.88 -4.00 1.45
N GLU A 175 -13.81 -3.40 2.17
CA GLU A 175 -14.20 -2.00 1.99
C GLU A 175 -13.62 -1.17 3.14
N LYS A 176 -13.17 0.03 2.80
CA LYS A 176 -12.66 0.96 3.81
C LYS A 176 -13.82 1.54 4.62
N GLN A 177 -13.77 1.41 5.93
CA GLN A 177 -14.79 1.90 6.83
C GLN A 177 -14.72 3.44 6.92
N ASN A 178 -15.68 4.12 6.30
CA ASN A 178 -15.76 5.59 6.34
C ASN A 178 -16.39 6.18 7.61
N GLN A 179 -16.76 5.37 8.60
CA GLN A 179 -17.40 5.87 9.83
C GLN A 179 -16.89 5.18 11.10
N HIS A 180 -16.44 6.03 12.04
CA HIS A 180 -15.97 5.75 13.40
C HIS A 180 -14.61 5.08 13.53
N VAL A 181 -13.57 5.65 12.91
CA VAL A 181 -12.28 5.64 13.59
C VAL A 181 -12.40 6.63 14.76
N ASP A 182 -12.02 6.21 15.96
CA ASP A 182 -11.92 7.10 17.12
C ASP A 182 -11.12 8.36 16.69
N PRO A 183 -11.68 9.58 16.82
CA PRO A 183 -10.97 10.81 16.45
C PRO A 183 -9.60 10.92 17.14
N GLU A 184 -9.45 10.36 18.35
CA GLU A 184 -8.15 10.28 19.02
C GLU A 184 -7.21 9.29 18.31
N TYR A 185 -7.72 8.17 17.79
CA TYR A 185 -6.94 7.22 17.00
C TYR A 185 -6.47 7.80 15.65
N GLU A 186 -7.33 8.47 14.90
CA GLU A 186 -6.95 9.18 13.65
C GLU A 186 -5.94 10.30 13.92
N LYS A 187 -6.11 11.02 15.03
CA LYS A 187 -5.16 12.06 15.44
C LYS A 187 -3.77 11.48 15.69
N LEU A 188 -3.68 10.25 16.19
CA LEU A 188 -2.43 9.63 16.63
C LEU A 188 -1.80 8.67 15.62
N ASN A 189 -2.51 8.27 14.57
CA ASN A 189 -2.03 7.26 13.64
C ASN A 189 -2.16 7.72 12.18
N PHE A 190 -1.21 7.32 11.36
CA PHE A 190 -1.26 7.48 9.90
C PHE A 190 -0.70 6.22 9.26
N CYS A 191 -1.34 5.70 8.22
CA CYS A 191 -0.78 4.65 7.37
C CYS A 191 -1.22 4.89 5.93
N ARG A 192 -0.29 4.83 4.98
CA ARG A 192 -0.58 5.07 3.56
C ARG A 192 -1.59 4.06 2.98
N GLY A 193 -1.58 2.83 3.49
CA GLY A 193 -2.52 1.75 3.09
C GLY A 193 -3.74 1.59 4.01
N GLY A 194 -3.93 2.50 4.96
CA GLY A 194 -4.83 2.29 6.09
C GLY A 194 -4.27 1.30 7.12
N PHE A 195 -4.98 1.11 8.23
CA PHE A 195 -4.70 0.04 9.19
C PHE A 195 -5.76 -1.07 9.05
N ASP A 196 -5.44 -2.33 9.39
CA ASP A 196 -6.36 -3.48 9.31
C ASP A 196 -7.75 -3.25 9.94
N ASN A 197 -7.81 -2.43 11.00
CA ASN A 197 -9.06 -2.06 11.67
C ASN A 197 -9.94 -1.11 10.86
N GLU A 198 -9.46 -0.59 9.74
CA GLU A 198 -10.21 0.26 8.79
C GLU A 198 -10.81 -0.56 7.64
N TRP A 199 -10.46 -1.85 7.50
CA TRP A 199 -10.89 -2.69 6.37
C TRP A 199 -11.90 -3.74 6.83
N ILE A 200 -13.15 -3.62 6.37
CA ILE A 200 -14.22 -4.59 6.67
C ILE A 200 -14.39 -5.54 5.50
N ARG A 201 -14.35 -6.84 5.77
CA ARG A 201 -14.63 -7.86 4.76
C ARG A 201 -16.04 -7.68 4.22
N THR A 202 -16.16 -7.49 2.90
CA THR A 202 -17.42 -7.44 2.17
C THR A 202 -17.49 -8.58 1.15
N THR A 203 -18.70 -8.92 0.71
CA THR A 203 -18.93 -9.96 -0.30
C THR A 203 -19.02 -9.40 -1.71
N ASP A 204 -19.40 -8.13 -1.85
CA ASP A 204 -19.77 -7.55 -3.14
C ASP A 204 -19.16 -6.15 -3.32
N PHE A 205 -18.82 -5.84 -4.57
CA PHE A 205 -18.49 -4.49 -5.00
C PHE A 205 -19.76 -3.62 -5.04
N PRO A 206 -19.64 -2.28 -5.14
CA PRO A 206 -20.79 -1.42 -5.33
C PRO A 206 -21.64 -1.93 -6.50
N SER A 207 -22.96 -1.96 -6.33
CA SER A 207 -23.90 -2.42 -7.35
C SER A 207 -23.88 -1.59 -8.64
N SER A 208 -23.23 -0.41 -8.63
CA SER A 208 -22.92 0.37 -9.82
C SER A 208 -21.78 -0.20 -10.67
N SER A 209 -21.03 -1.17 -10.17
CA SER A 209 -19.86 -1.74 -10.84
C SER A 209 -20.12 -3.20 -11.22
N LEU A 210 -19.86 -3.56 -12.48
CA LEU A 210 -19.98 -4.95 -12.97
C LEU A 210 -18.75 -5.80 -12.61
N ILE A 211 -17.98 -5.39 -11.60
CA ILE A 211 -16.69 -6.01 -11.24
C ILE A 211 -16.88 -7.48 -10.87
N GLY A 212 -17.96 -7.81 -10.14
CA GLY A 212 -18.28 -9.20 -9.76
C GLY A 212 -18.49 -10.16 -10.94
N GLN A 213 -18.66 -9.67 -12.18
CA GLN A 213 -18.77 -10.49 -13.39
C GLN A 213 -17.41 -10.75 -14.06
N SER A 214 -16.31 -10.28 -13.48
CA SER A 214 -14.98 -10.40 -14.06
C SER A 214 -14.41 -11.79 -13.86
N SER A 215 -13.84 -12.36 -14.92
CA SER A 215 -13.07 -13.61 -14.89
C SER A 215 -11.57 -13.38 -15.09
N ALA A 216 -11.16 -12.14 -15.34
CA ALA A 216 -9.76 -11.76 -15.46
C ALA A 216 -9.52 -10.31 -15.01
N ILE A 217 -8.29 -10.05 -14.57
CA ILE A 217 -7.80 -8.74 -14.13
C ILE A 217 -6.55 -8.41 -14.94
N VAL A 218 -6.44 -7.17 -15.43
CA VAL A 218 -5.26 -6.66 -16.13
C VAL A 218 -4.66 -5.50 -15.37
N PHE A 219 -3.36 -5.54 -15.11
CA PHE A 219 -2.60 -4.42 -14.55
C PHE A 219 -1.68 -3.83 -15.61
N LYS A 220 -1.68 -2.49 -15.75
CA LYS A 220 -0.80 -1.75 -16.64
C LYS A 220 0.42 -1.24 -15.87
N PHE A 221 1.57 -1.84 -16.16
CA PHE A 221 2.86 -1.46 -15.59
C PHE A 221 3.65 -0.55 -16.54
N PRO A 222 4.32 0.50 -16.02
CA PRO A 222 5.42 1.17 -16.70
C PRO A 222 6.48 0.17 -17.20
N ARG A 223 6.97 0.35 -18.44
CA ARG A 223 7.89 -0.60 -19.08
C ARG A 223 9.17 -0.87 -18.27
N GLU A 224 9.65 0.15 -17.55
CA GLU A 224 10.90 0.10 -16.77
C GLU A 224 10.77 -0.69 -15.46
N LEU A 225 9.54 -0.87 -14.95
CA LEU A 225 9.33 -1.65 -13.74
C LEU A 225 9.49 -3.15 -14.04
N LYS A 226 10.38 -3.79 -13.27
CA LYS A 226 10.53 -5.25 -13.21
C LYS A 226 9.78 -5.74 -11.98
N PHE A 227 8.62 -6.35 -12.17
CA PHE A 227 7.97 -7.10 -11.11
C PHE A 227 8.64 -8.47 -10.97
N ILE A 228 9.22 -8.74 -9.81
CA ILE A 228 9.73 -10.08 -9.44
C ILE A 228 8.60 -10.77 -8.69
N GLY A 229 7.66 -11.35 -9.44
CA GLY A 229 6.61 -12.20 -8.88
C GLY A 229 7.16 -13.58 -8.47
N PRO A 230 6.32 -14.44 -7.87
CA PRO A 230 6.72 -15.81 -7.56
C PRO A 230 7.27 -16.52 -8.81
N GLU A 231 8.29 -17.36 -8.64
CA GLU A 231 9.14 -17.95 -9.71
C GLU A 231 8.39 -18.68 -10.85
N TRP A 232 7.09 -18.98 -10.67
CA TRP A 232 6.21 -19.52 -11.70
C TRP A 232 5.83 -18.52 -12.81
N VAL A 233 6.07 -17.22 -12.61
CA VAL A 233 5.77 -16.16 -13.61
C VAL A 233 6.79 -16.14 -14.75
N SER A 234 7.99 -16.70 -14.56
CA SER A 234 9.08 -16.65 -15.55
C SER A 234 9.12 -17.82 -16.56
N SER A 235 8.22 -18.80 -16.48
CA SER A 235 8.33 -20.03 -17.28
C SER A 235 7.64 -20.01 -18.66
N SER A 236 6.99 -18.92 -19.08
CA SER A 236 6.17 -18.90 -20.30
C SER A 236 6.81 -18.23 -21.53
N HIS A 237 8.14 -18.16 -21.60
CA HIS A 237 8.86 -17.84 -22.85
C HIS A 237 9.83 -18.96 -23.25
N LYS A 238 9.28 -20.11 -23.61
CA LYS A 238 9.89 -21.07 -24.53
C LYS A 238 8.82 -21.74 -25.39
N SER A 239 8.50 -21.12 -26.51
CA SER A 239 8.10 -21.79 -27.76
C SER A 239 8.24 -20.80 -28.90
#